data_AF-A0A9E0ATY9-F1
#
_entry.id   AF-A0A9E0ATY9-F1
#
_cell.length_a   1.000
_cell.length_b   1.000
_cell.length_c   1.000
_cell.angle_alpha   90.00
_cell.angle_beta   90.00
_cell.angle_gamma   90.00
#
_symmetry.space_group_name_H-M   'P 1'
#
loop_
_entity.id
_entity.type
_entity.pdbx_description
1 polymer ?
#
loop_
_entity_poly.entity_id
_entity_poly.type
_entity_poly.pdbx_seq_one_letter_code
_entity_poly.pdbx_strand_id
1 'polypeptide(L)'
;MKHIYTLLLAILMLGGINLRAQNTGDYRSSTTGEWSSAATWETYDGASWQPASVAPDGANSGLITIQSPMTVSITTTVPVTADELVIESGATLYIAETDFDVLNGAGEDLVCQGTLYTQEGTITNSGVVRFASGSTFGWGFNSVLSGAGTYTLDAGSAVDFAATGNRTIEADFVNNTTIDFNNIGFGNALTIDN
;
A
#
# COMPACT_ATOMS: atom_id res chain seq x y z
N MET A 1 4.68 3.45 42.83
CA MET A 1 4.12 4.53 41.96
C MET A 1 4.99 4.81 40.73
N LYS A 2 6.32 4.99 40.82
CA LYS A 2 7.20 5.23 39.64
C LYS A 2 7.16 4.13 38.57
N HIS A 3 7.08 2.85 38.97
CA HIS A 3 7.00 1.71 38.04
C HIS A 3 5.68 1.59 37.26
N ILE A 4 4.59 2.18 37.78
CA ILE A 4 3.28 2.14 37.12
C ILE A 4 3.22 3.09 35.92
N TYR A 5 3.92 4.24 36.00
CA TYR A 5 4.06 5.16 34.87
C TYR A 5 4.98 4.61 33.78
N THR A 6 6.02 3.84 34.14
CA THR A 6 6.89 3.17 33.17
C THR A 6 6.15 2.08 32.40
N LEU A 7 5.28 1.33 33.09
CA LEU A 7 4.43 0.30 32.46
C LEU A 7 3.35 0.94 31.58
N LEU A 8 2.72 2.04 32.02
CA LEU A 8 1.73 2.78 31.24
C LEU A 8 2.36 3.40 29.98
N LEU A 9 3.58 3.91 30.08
CA LEU A 9 4.34 4.47 28.94
C LEU A 9 4.75 3.37 27.95
N ALA A 10 5.15 2.18 28.43
CA ALA A 10 5.43 1.04 27.56
C ALA A 10 4.16 0.57 26.81
N ILE A 11 3.01 0.49 27.48
CA ILE A 11 1.73 0.11 26.87
C ILE A 11 1.25 1.18 25.87
N LEU A 12 1.51 2.47 26.14
CA LEU A 12 1.21 3.58 25.22
C LEU A 12 2.13 3.56 23.98
N MET A 13 3.36 3.05 24.12
CA MET A 13 4.31 2.85 23.01
C MET A 13 4.05 1.55 22.22
N LEU A 14 3.21 0.64 22.73
CA LEU A 14 2.76 -0.58 22.03
C LEU A 14 1.52 -0.35 21.15
N GLY A 15 1.03 0.88 21.03
CA GLY A 15 -0.12 1.20 20.19
C GLY A 15 0.15 0.89 18.72
N GLY A 16 -0.44 -0.20 18.21
CA GLY A 16 -0.58 -0.46 16.77
C GLY A 16 0.21 -1.64 16.18
N ILE A 17 0.96 -2.42 16.96
CA ILE A 17 1.66 -3.58 16.40
C ILE A 17 0.69 -4.73 16.07
N ASN A 18 0.19 -4.77 14.84
CA ASN A 18 -0.50 -5.93 14.29
C ASN A 18 0.53 -7.05 14.06
N LEU A 19 0.75 -7.89 15.06
CA LEU A 19 1.61 -9.07 14.94
C LEU A 19 0.89 -10.12 14.08
N ARG A 20 1.18 -10.15 12.78
CA ARG A 20 0.80 -11.26 11.91
C ARG A 20 1.85 -12.37 12.03
N ALA A 21 1.41 -13.61 12.27
CA ALA A 21 2.30 -14.76 12.23
C ALA A 21 2.68 -15.06 10.77
N GLN A 22 3.94 -15.44 10.56
CA GLN A 22 4.46 -15.80 9.23
C GLN A 22 3.94 -17.19 8.84
N ASN A 23 3.40 -17.32 7.64
CA ASN A 23 2.94 -18.57 7.05
C ASN A 23 3.86 -18.97 5.89
N THR A 24 4.00 -20.27 5.65
CA THR A 24 4.73 -20.76 4.46
C THR A 24 4.14 -20.14 3.20
N GLY A 25 4.97 -19.52 2.36
CA GLY A 25 4.54 -18.82 1.16
C GLY A 25 4.32 -17.31 1.35
N ASP A 26 4.50 -16.77 2.56
CA ASP A 26 4.57 -15.32 2.75
C ASP A 26 5.81 -14.74 2.08
N TYR A 27 5.70 -13.53 1.55
CA TYR A 27 6.76 -12.77 0.90
C TYR A 27 7.11 -11.52 1.68
N ARG A 28 8.38 -11.13 1.62
CA ARG A 28 8.82 -9.82 2.11
C ARG A 28 9.93 -9.22 1.26
N SER A 29 9.98 -7.89 1.16
CA SER A 29 11.10 -7.22 0.50
C SER A 29 12.36 -7.31 1.37
N SER A 30 13.46 -7.82 0.82
CA SER A 30 14.76 -7.89 1.51
C SER A 30 15.72 -6.76 1.10
N THR A 31 15.43 -6.08 -0.01
CA THR A 31 16.17 -4.91 -0.51
C THR A 31 15.23 -3.94 -1.21
N THR A 32 15.67 -2.69 -1.38
CA THR A 32 15.07 -1.75 -2.34
C THR A 32 15.34 -2.25 -3.76
N GLY A 33 14.32 -2.22 -4.63
CA GLY A 33 14.44 -2.73 -6.00
C GLY A 33 13.10 -2.84 -6.74
N GLU A 34 13.16 -3.33 -7.98
CA GLU A 34 11.97 -3.57 -8.80
C GLU A 34 11.12 -4.72 -8.26
N TRP A 35 9.79 -4.56 -8.24
CA TRP A 35 8.82 -5.57 -7.81
C TRP A 35 9.01 -6.88 -8.59
N SER A 36 9.16 -6.78 -9.92
CA SER A 36 9.29 -7.95 -10.81
C SER A 36 10.62 -8.70 -10.66
N SER A 37 11.59 -8.16 -9.92
CA SER A 37 12.86 -8.81 -9.64
C SER A 37 12.74 -9.73 -8.43
N ALA A 38 12.93 -11.04 -8.63
CA ALA A 38 12.97 -12.00 -7.51
C ALA A 38 14.03 -11.66 -6.45
N ALA A 39 15.13 -10.99 -6.85
CA ALA A 39 16.18 -10.55 -5.92
C ALA A 39 15.73 -9.46 -4.94
N THR A 40 14.59 -8.82 -5.17
CA THR A 40 13.96 -7.87 -4.23
C THR A 40 13.33 -8.59 -3.03
N TRP A 41 13.04 -9.89 -3.16
CA TRP A 41 12.15 -10.60 -2.25
C TRP A 41 12.79 -11.80 -1.56
N GLU A 42 12.29 -12.09 -0.37
CA GLU A 42 12.41 -13.39 0.30
C GLU A 42 11.02 -14.03 0.45
N THR A 43 10.98 -15.36 0.51
CA THR A 43 9.78 -16.15 0.80
C THR A 43 9.99 -16.96 2.06
N TYR A 44 8.98 -17.05 2.92
CA TYR A 44 9.04 -17.85 4.14
C TYR A 44 8.76 -19.33 3.83
N ASP A 45 9.69 -20.21 4.20
CA ASP A 45 9.59 -21.65 3.94
C ASP A 45 8.84 -22.44 5.04
N GLY A 46 8.35 -21.75 6.07
CA GLY A 46 7.75 -22.36 7.27
C GLY A 46 8.68 -22.43 8.48
N ALA A 47 9.97 -22.13 8.29
CA ALA A 47 10.96 -22.04 9.35
C ALA A 47 11.81 -20.76 9.26
N SER A 48 12.15 -20.34 8.05
CA SER A 48 13.06 -19.23 7.76
C SER A 48 12.73 -18.51 6.46
N TRP A 49 13.24 -17.30 6.32
CA TRP A 49 13.17 -16.54 5.07
C TRP A 49 14.30 -16.97 4.13
N GLN A 50 13.94 -17.27 2.90
CA GLN A 50 14.86 -17.69 1.84
C GLN A 50 14.76 -16.75 0.65
N PRO A 51 15.83 -16.56 -0.15
CA PRO A 51 15.73 -15.79 -1.39
C PRO A 51 14.61 -16.33 -2.28
N ALA A 52 13.73 -15.44 -2.76
CA ALA A 52 12.63 -15.84 -3.62
C ALA A 52 13.15 -16.30 -4.99
N SER A 53 12.50 -17.32 -5.57
CA SER A 53 12.81 -17.78 -6.93
C SER A 53 12.05 -17.00 -8.02
N VAL A 54 10.93 -16.37 -7.63
CA VAL A 54 10.07 -15.52 -8.45
C VAL A 54 9.57 -14.35 -7.60
N ALA A 55 9.22 -13.23 -8.25
CA ALA A 55 8.53 -12.14 -7.56
C ALA A 55 7.11 -12.55 -7.13
N PRO A 56 6.57 -11.98 -6.03
CA PRO A 56 5.21 -12.25 -5.61
C PRO A 56 4.19 -11.64 -6.57
N ASP A 57 3.05 -12.32 -6.68
CA ASP A 57 1.82 -11.85 -7.31
C ASP A 57 0.61 -12.32 -6.50
N GLY A 58 -0.58 -11.83 -6.83
CA GLY A 58 -1.81 -12.18 -6.08
C GLY A 58 -2.26 -13.63 -6.18
N ALA A 59 -1.57 -14.51 -6.91
CA ALA A 59 -1.89 -15.94 -7.03
C ALA A 59 -0.81 -16.86 -6.45
N ASN A 60 0.41 -16.36 -6.22
CA ASN A 60 1.55 -17.16 -5.79
C ASN A 60 2.04 -16.85 -4.36
N SER A 61 1.44 -15.86 -3.69
CA SER A 61 1.82 -15.44 -2.33
C SER A 61 0.74 -15.73 -1.30
N GLY A 62 1.17 -15.91 -0.05
CA GLY A 62 0.36 -15.58 1.12
C GLY A 62 0.36 -14.07 1.34
N LEU A 63 0.84 -13.62 2.50
CA LEU A 63 1.04 -12.19 2.78
C LEU A 63 2.26 -11.64 2.02
N ILE A 64 2.10 -10.50 1.33
CA ILE A 64 3.21 -9.72 0.78
C ILE A 64 3.52 -8.56 1.73
N THR A 65 4.76 -8.43 2.20
CA THR A 65 5.18 -7.30 3.04
C THR A 65 6.31 -6.50 2.41
N ILE A 66 6.07 -5.22 2.11
CA ILE A 66 7.16 -4.28 1.81
C ILE A 66 7.69 -3.75 3.14
N GLN A 67 8.88 -4.19 3.50
CA GLN A 67 9.51 -3.91 4.78
C GLN A 67 10.11 -2.51 4.83
N SER A 68 10.06 -1.90 6.01
CA SER A 68 10.78 -0.64 6.24
C SER A 68 12.30 -0.87 6.30
N PRO A 69 13.14 0.00 5.71
CA PRO A 69 12.81 1.25 5.00
C PRO A 69 12.85 1.09 3.47
N MET A 70 12.46 -0.08 2.95
CA MET A 70 12.64 -0.41 1.54
C MET A 70 11.70 0.37 0.64
N THR A 71 12.19 0.70 -0.55
CA THR A 71 11.36 1.15 -1.67
C THR A 71 11.27 0.03 -2.69
N VAL A 72 10.06 -0.43 -2.98
CA VAL A 72 9.79 -1.34 -4.09
C VAL A 72 9.16 -0.54 -5.22
N SER A 73 9.73 -0.63 -6.41
CA SER A 73 9.27 0.09 -7.60
C SER A 73 8.62 -0.84 -8.62
N ILE A 74 7.60 -0.34 -9.30
CA ILE A 74 7.00 -0.96 -10.49
C ILE A 74 7.22 0.03 -11.63
N THR A 75 8.32 -0.16 -12.37
CA THR A 75 8.67 0.69 -13.53
C THR A 75 8.37 0.03 -14.87
N THR A 76 7.97 -1.23 -14.87
CA THR A 76 7.55 -1.94 -16.08
C THR A 76 6.13 -1.55 -16.47
N THR A 77 5.81 -1.61 -17.76
CA THR A 77 4.45 -1.36 -18.27
C THR A 77 3.52 -2.60 -18.18
N VAL A 78 3.95 -3.65 -17.49
CA VAL A 78 3.16 -4.87 -17.29
C VAL A 78 2.42 -4.73 -15.97
N PRO A 79 1.07 -4.88 -15.97
CA PRO A 79 0.29 -4.81 -14.74
C PRO A 79 0.77 -5.82 -13.70
N VAL A 80 0.70 -5.41 -12.43
CA VAL A 80 1.04 -6.26 -11.28
C VAL A 80 -0.23 -6.54 -10.48
N THR A 81 -0.37 -7.77 -10.00
CA THR A 81 -1.45 -8.14 -9.09
C THR A 81 -0.90 -8.40 -7.68
N ALA A 82 -1.68 -8.11 -6.66
CA ALA A 82 -1.40 -8.49 -5.27
C ALA A 82 -2.68 -8.96 -4.58
N ASP A 83 -2.52 -9.90 -3.65
CA ASP A 83 -3.57 -10.33 -2.71
C ASP A 83 -2.91 -10.39 -1.33
N GLU A 84 -3.55 -9.78 -0.33
CA GLU A 84 -2.96 -9.42 0.97
C GLU A 84 -1.57 -8.75 0.89
N LEU A 85 -1.52 -7.43 0.66
CA LEU A 85 -0.31 -6.61 0.68
C LEU A 85 -0.25 -5.69 1.91
N VAL A 86 0.91 -5.63 2.58
CA VAL A 86 1.22 -4.62 3.59
C VAL A 86 2.43 -3.78 3.17
N ILE A 87 2.27 -2.46 3.19
CA ILE A 87 3.38 -1.51 3.07
C ILE A 87 3.69 -0.98 4.47
N GLU A 88 4.80 -1.41 5.07
CA GLU A 88 5.15 -1.03 6.44
C GLU A 88 5.42 0.47 6.60
N SER A 89 5.30 0.98 7.82
CA SER A 89 5.63 2.38 8.12
C SER A 89 7.10 2.69 7.80
N GLY A 90 7.33 3.71 6.97
CA GLY A 90 8.64 4.06 6.45
C GLY A 90 9.07 3.30 5.19
N ALA A 91 8.27 2.35 4.70
CA ALA A 91 8.45 1.71 3.40
C ALA A 91 7.68 2.44 2.29
N THR A 92 8.06 2.19 1.04
CA THR A 92 7.40 2.77 -0.14
C THR A 92 7.09 1.72 -1.20
N LEU A 93 5.86 1.70 -1.69
CA LEU A 93 5.53 1.16 -3.01
C LEU A 93 5.41 2.31 -4.01
N TYR A 94 6.22 2.28 -5.05
CA TYR A 94 6.22 3.27 -6.11
C TYR A 94 5.76 2.63 -7.42
N ILE A 95 4.67 3.13 -8.00
CA ILE A 95 4.08 2.64 -9.25
C ILE A 95 4.24 3.75 -10.28
N ALA A 96 5.05 3.51 -11.31
CA ALA A 96 5.34 4.50 -12.34
C ALA A 96 4.15 4.64 -13.31
N GLU A 97 4.08 3.80 -14.33
CA GLU A 97 3.14 3.95 -15.44
C GLU A 97 2.54 2.58 -15.82
N THR A 98 1.81 1.97 -14.88
CA THR A 98 1.11 0.70 -15.13
C THR A 98 -0.07 0.51 -14.18
N ASP A 99 -0.88 -0.49 -14.47
CA ASP A 99 -2.02 -0.86 -13.64
C ASP A 99 -1.58 -1.75 -12.47
N PHE A 100 -2.30 -1.62 -11.35
CA PHE A 100 -2.08 -2.41 -10.14
C PHE A 100 -3.40 -2.97 -9.65
N ASP A 101 -3.56 -4.29 -9.73
CA ASP A 101 -4.81 -4.96 -9.36
C ASP A 101 -4.69 -5.58 -7.96
N VAL A 102 -5.55 -5.12 -7.05
CA VAL A 102 -5.73 -5.72 -5.73
C VAL A 102 -6.84 -6.75 -5.82
N LEU A 103 -6.47 -8.02 -5.71
CA LEU A 103 -7.40 -9.14 -5.73
C LEU A 103 -8.17 -9.22 -4.40
N ASN A 104 -9.30 -9.91 -4.42
CA ASN A 104 -10.15 -10.06 -3.24
C ASN A 104 -9.88 -11.39 -2.55
N GLY A 105 -9.31 -11.31 -1.36
CA GLY A 105 -9.08 -12.40 -0.43
C GLY A 105 -9.96 -12.28 0.81
N ALA A 106 -9.45 -12.79 1.93
CA ALA A 106 -10.12 -12.69 3.22
C ALA A 106 -9.56 -11.51 4.03
N GLY A 107 -10.40 -10.54 4.38
CA GLY A 107 -10.00 -9.44 5.26
C GLY A 107 -9.58 -8.20 4.48
N GLU A 108 -8.44 -7.61 4.85
CA GLU A 108 -7.85 -6.45 4.16
C GLU A 108 -6.86 -6.96 3.10
N ASP A 109 -7.03 -6.51 1.86
CA ASP A 109 -6.25 -7.00 0.71
C ASP A 109 -5.07 -6.08 0.38
N LEU A 110 -5.15 -4.81 0.80
CA LEU A 110 -4.01 -3.91 0.86
C LEU A 110 -4.10 -3.02 2.10
N VAL A 111 -3.02 -2.97 2.86
CA VAL A 111 -2.86 -2.08 4.02
C VAL A 111 -1.61 -1.23 3.85
N CYS A 112 -1.80 0.06 3.59
CA CYS A 112 -0.72 1.03 3.52
C CYS A 112 -0.50 1.68 4.90
N GLN A 113 0.68 1.46 5.50
CA GLN A 113 1.15 2.14 6.71
C GLN A 113 2.35 3.06 6.43
N GLY A 114 3.01 2.86 5.28
CA GLY A 114 4.07 3.70 4.74
C GLY A 114 3.56 4.63 3.64
N THR A 115 4.20 4.56 2.48
CA THR A 115 3.82 5.35 1.30
C THR A 115 3.43 4.43 0.15
N LEU A 116 2.25 4.66 -0.42
CA LEU A 116 1.90 4.16 -1.75
C LEU A 116 1.87 5.36 -2.68
N TYR A 117 2.71 5.35 -3.70
CA TYR A 117 2.83 6.44 -4.66
C TYR A 117 2.55 5.91 -6.06
N THR A 118 1.65 6.56 -6.79
CA THR A 118 1.40 6.30 -8.20
C THR A 118 1.77 7.52 -9.03
N GLN A 119 2.24 7.35 -10.27
CA GLN A 119 2.30 8.45 -11.24
C GLN A 119 1.10 8.42 -12.18
N GLU A 120 0.97 7.36 -12.98
CA GLU A 120 -0.11 7.16 -13.96
C GLU A 120 -0.57 5.70 -13.93
N GLY A 121 -1.84 5.45 -14.29
CA GLY A 121 -2.41 4.11 -14.38
C GLY A 121 -3.63 3.91 -13.47
N THR A 122 -4.17 2.70 -13.51
CA THR A 122 -5.36 2.32 -12.74
C THR A 122 -4.95 1.44 -11.56
N ILE A 123 -5.34 1.82 -10.35
CA ILE A 123 -5.44 0.84 -9.27
C ILE A 123 -6.83 0.23 -9.35
N THR A 124 -6.95 -1.08 -9.59
CA THR A 124 -8.23 -1.79 -9.60
C THR A 124 -8.36 -2.59 -8.31
N ASN A 125 -9.25 -2.19 -7.41
CA ASN A 125 -9.50 -2.92 -6.17
C ASN A 125 -10.75 -3.80 -6.27
N SER A 126 -10.59 -5.10 -6.03
CA SER A 126 -11.72 -6.05 -5.93
C SER A 126 -12.15 -6.35 -4.49
N GLY A 127 -11.39 -5.91 -3.49
CA GLY A 127 -11.61 -6.19 -2.07
C GLY A 127 -11.50 -4.94 -1.19
N VAL A 128 -10.66 -4.95 -0.17
CA VAL A 128 -10.52 -3.87 0.83
C VAL A 128 -9.10 -3.30 0.79
N VAL A 129 -9.00 -2.04 0.37
CA VAL A 129 -7.76 -1.25 0.43
C VAL A 129 -7.89 -0.22 1.56
N ARG A 130 -6.94 -0.21 2.50
CA ARG A 130 -6.91 0.75 3.60
C ARG A 130 -5.58 1.50 3.69
N PHE A 131 -5.67 2.81 3.82
CA PHE A 131 -4.56 3.70 4.15
C PHE A 131 -4.66 4.07 5.62
N ALA A 132 -3.74 3.54 6.42
CA ALA A 132 -3.73 3.66 7.86
C ALA A 132 -3.31 5.08 8.32
N SER A 133 -3.59 5.39 9.60
CA SER A 133 -3.09 6.61 10.21
C SER A 133 -1.56 6.72 10.07
N GLY A 134 -1.06 7.87 9.63
CA GLY A 134 0.36 8.11 9.35
C GLY A 134 0.86 7.68 7.97
N SER A 135 0.05 6.99 7.16
CA SER A 135 0.42 6.64 5.79
C SER A 135 0.30 7.84 4.84
N THR A 136 0.99 7.80 3.71
CA THR A 136 0.82 8.75 2.61
C THR A 136 0.35 8.04 1.34
N PHE A 137 -0.74 8.53 0.76
CA PHE A 137 -1.11 8.20 -0.61
C PHE A 137 -0.62 9.31 -1.54
N GLY A 138 0.48 9.04 -2.24
CA GLY A 138 0.96 9.90 -3.33
C GLY A 138 0.11 9.68 -4.56
N TRP A 139 -0.96 10.46 -4.70
CA TRP A 139 -1.94 10.28 -5.75
C TRP A 139 -1.48 10.99 -7.02
N GLY A 140 -0.97 10.20 -7.96
CA GLY A 140 -0.43 10.65 -9.24
C GLY A 140 -1.41 11.37 -10.15
N PHE A 141 -0.92 11.83 -11.30
CA PHE A 141 -1.72 12.48 -12.33
C PHE A 141 -2.20 11.45 -13.35
N ASN A 142 -3.38 11.64 -13.93
CA ASN A 142 -4.01 10.66 -14.83
C ASN A 142 -4.17 9.26 -14.21
N SER A 143 -4.24 9.18 -12.88
CA SER A 143 -4.48 7.92 -12.18
C SER A 143 -5.96 7.72 -11.87
N VAL A 144 -6.41 6.47 -11.94
CA VAL A 144 -7.78 6.06 -11.64
C VAL A 144 -7.79 5.10 -10.46
N LEU A 145 -8.68 5.33 -9.49
CA LEU A 145 -9.07 4.31 -8.51
C LEU A 145 -10.35 3.66 -9.03
N SER A 146 -10.34 2.35 -9.26
CA SER A 146 -11.47 1.63 -9.86
C SER A 146 -11.74 0.30 -9.16
N GLY A 147 -12.80 -0.39 -9.60
CA GLY A 147 -13.15 -1.73 -9.13
C GLY A 147 -14.29 -1.75 -8.11
N ALA A 148 -14.75 -2.97 -7.81
CA ALA A 148 -15.92 -3.19 -6.95
C ALA A 148 -15.59 -3.18 -5.45
N GLY A 149 -14.31 -3.07 -5.09
CA GLY A 149 -13.83 -3.01 -3.72
C GLY A 149 -13.95 -1.61 -3.11
N THR A 150 -13.66 -1.52 -1.81
CA THR A 150 -13.67 -0.25 -1.06
C THR A 150 -12.26 0.24 -0.80
N TYR A 151 -12.00 1.50 -1.13
CA TYR A 151 -10.83 2.26 -0.70
C TYR A 151 -11.18 3.06 0.56
N THR A 152 -10.40 2.90 1.62
CA THR A 152 -10.59 3.64 2.89
C THR A 152 -9.35 4.45 3.25
N LEU A 153 -9.50 5.75 3.42
CA LEU A 153 -8.50 6.61 4.05
C LEU A 153 -8.85 6.81 5.52
N ASP A 154 -8.03 6.28 6.43
CA ASP A 154 -8.25 6.46 7.87
C ASP A 154 -7.88 7.87 8.34
N ALA A 155 -8.44 8.28 9.47
CA ALA A 155 -8.06 9.54 10.11
C ALA A 155 -6.55 9.58 10.41
N GLY A 156 -5.90 10.67 9.96
CA GLY A 156 -4.46 10.85 10.11
C GLY A 156 -3.60 10.25 9.00
N SER A 157 -4.20 9.60 7.99
CA SER A 157 -3.53 9.38 6.70
C SER A 157 -3.40 10.70 5.93
N ALA A 158 -2.43 10.80 5.01
CA ALA A 158 -2.23 11.96 4.16
C ALA A 158 -2.45 11.60 2.69
N VAL A 159 -2.93 12.56 1.91
CA VAL A 159 -2.97 12.49 0.45
C VAL A 159 -2.05 13.58 -0.09
N ASP A 160 -1.12 13.19 -0.97
CA ASP A 160 -0.19 14.11 -1.64
C ASP A 160 -0.45 14.13 -3.15
N PHE A 161 -0.69 15.32 -3.69
CA PHE A 161 -0.88 15.55 -5.12
C PHE A 161 0.46 15.94 -5.76
N ALA A 162 1.22 14.92 -6.15
CA ALA A 162 2.60 15.10 -6.56
C ALA A 162 2.82 15.95 -7.83
N ALA A 163 1.83 16.02 -8.73
CA ALA A 163 1.85 16.86 -9.91
C ALA A 163 0.44 17.29 -10.36
N THR A 164 0.36 18.35 -11.16
CA THR A 164 -0.88 18.79 -11.80
C THR A 164 -1.40 17.73 -12.77
N GLY A 165 -2.70 17.44 -12.73
CA GLY A 165 -3.37 16.57 -13.69
C GLY A 165 -4.66 15.97 -13.12
N ASN A 166 -5.33 15.16 -13.92
CA ASN A 166 -6.64 14.61 -13.57
C ASN A 166 -6.51 13.42 -12.62
N ARG A 167 -7.49 13.25 -11.74
CA ARG A 167 -7.59 12.10 -10.84
C ARG A 167 -9.03 11.67 -10.83
N THR A 168 -9.26 10.37 -11.00
CA THR A 168 -10.60 9.82 -11.15
C THR A 168 -10.83 8.76 -10.06
N ILE A 169 -12.02 8.78 -9.48
CA ILE A 169 -12.54 7.71 -8.62
C ILE A 169 -13.74 7.11 -9.34
N GLU A 170 -13.65 5.83 -9.67
CA GLU A 170 -14.68 4.96 -10.26
C GLU A 170 -14.92 3.74 -9.34
N ALA A 171 -14.87 3.95 -8.02
CA ALA A 171 -14.97 2.92 -7.00
C ALA A 171 -15.57 3.47 -5.71
N ASP A 172 -15.94 2.58 -4.79
CA ASP A 172 -16.34 2.95 -3.44
C ASP A 172 -15.15 3.57 -2.69
N PHE A 173 -15.29 4.83 -2.27
CA PHE A 173 -14.23 5.60 -1.63
C PHE A 173 -14.70 6.23 -0.31
N VAL A 174 -14.15 5.74 0.81
CA VAL A 174 -14.42 6.21 2.16
C VAL A 174 -13.27 7.11 2.63
N ASN A 175 -13.54 8.40 2.77
CA ASN A 175 -12.55 9.36 3.25
C ASN A 175 -12.82 9.80 4.70
N ASN A 176 -11.97 9.39 5.63
CA ASN A 176 -11.96 9.85 7.03
C ASN A 176 -10.78 10.78 7.35
N THR A 177 -10.06 11.27 6.33
CA THR A 177 -8.97 12.24 6.49
C THR A 177 -9.28 13.58 5.81
N THR A 178 -8.38 14.55 6.01
CA THR A 178 -8.42 15.82 5.27
C THR A 178 -7.64 15.67 3.97
N ILE A 179 -8.28 15.97 2.84
CA ILE A 179 -7.63 16.04 1.53
C ILE A 179 -7.55 17.51 1.14
N ASP A 180 -6.33 18.05 1.15
CA ASP A 180 -6.07 19.41 0.69
C ASP A 180 -5.80 19.39 -0.81
N PHE A 181 -6.78 19.86 -1.60
CA PHE A 181 -6.66 20.00 -3.06
C PHE A 181 -5.76 21.18 -3.46
N ASN A 182 -4.51 21.13 -3.02
CA ASN A 182 -3.45 22.02 -3.46
C ASN A 182 -2.80 21.42 -4.73
N ASN A 183 -2.26 22.27 -5.60
CA ASN A 183 -1.53 21.82 -6.80
C ASN A 183 -2.38 21.16 -7.91
N ILE A 184 -3.71 21.39 -7.94
CA ILE A 184 -4.57 20.90 -9.03
C ILE A 184 -4.41 21.68 -10.35
N GLY A 185 -3.68 22.79 -10.41
CA GLY A 185 -3.49 23.58 -11.64
C GLY A 185 -4.78 24.24 -12.18
N PHE A 186 -4.66 25.17 -13.13
CA PHE A 186 -5.83 25.76 -13.79
C PHE A 186 -6.36 24.82 -14.87
N GLY A 187 -7.68 24.54 -14.88
CA GLY A 187 -8.35 23.77 -15.94
C GLY A 187 -8.47 22.27 -15.71
N ASN A 188 -7.93 21.74 -14.61
CA ASN A 188 -8.17 20.35 -14.20
C ASN A 188 -9.43 20.27 -13.34
N ALA A 189 -10.14 19.14 -13.42
CA ALA A 189 -11.34 18.87 -12.63
C ALA A 189 -11.09 17.70 -11.67
N LEU A 190 -11.64 17.81 -10.46
CA LEU A 190 -11.92 16.65 -9.63
C LEU A 190 -13.35 16.23 -9.93
N THR A 191 -13.52 15.07 -10.54
CA THR A 191 -14.84 14.47 -10.76
C THR A 191 -15.08 13.44 -9.67
N ILE A 192 -16.18 13.59 -8.93
CA ILE A 192 -16.69 12.58 -8.00
C ILE A 192 -18.01 12.11 -8.60
N ASP A 193 -17.95 10.97 -9.30
CA ASP A 193 -19.15 10.35 -9.86
C ASP A 193 -19.74 9.41 -8.79
N ASN A 194 -20.91 9.78 -8.26
CA ASN A 194 -21.71 8.97 -7.33
C ASN A 194 -22.76 8.16 -8.10
#